data_AF-A0A9B7CXU5-F1
#
_entry.id   AF-A0A9B7CXU5-F1
#
_cell.length_a   1.000
_cell.length_b   1.000
_cell.length_c   1.000
_cell.angle_alpha   90.00
_cell.angle_beta   90.00
_cell.angle_gamma   90.00
#
_symmetry.space_group_name_H-M   'P 1'
#
loop_
_entity.id
_entity.type
_entity.pdbx_description
1 polymer ?
#
loop_
_entity_poly.entity_id
_entity_poly.type
_entity_poly.pdbx_seq_one_letter_code
_entity_poly.pdbx_strand_id
1 'polypeptide(L)'
;MTATTTTAAAATMSPKFLFLLGSLFLFAGTQVRAQDDEGADGIDANAEELCQDRPGDEYFRLNVEGDCRDVVRCTKSGLKQITCPSGLAFDLDKQTCDWKGKVTNCDKLEKPRKVLPILRTDEPVCPEGKLSCGNGECVDKELFCNGKPDCKDESDENACTVETDPNRAPDCDPTQCVLPDCYCSADGTRIPGNIEPSQVPQMITITFNGAVNVDNIDLYEEIFNGQRQNPNGCQIRGTFFVSHKYTNYSAVQDLHRRGHEIAVFSLTHKDDPQYWTQGTYDDWLAEMAGARLIIERFANITDGSIIGMRAPYLRVGGNKQFEMMADQFFVYDASITASLGRVPIWPYTLYFRMPHKCNGNGGNCPSRSHPVWEMVMNELDRRDDPTFDESLPGCHMVDSCSNIQTGEQFARLLRHNFNRHFNSNRAPLGLHFHASWLKSKKEYREELIKFIEEMLARSDVYFVTMVQVIKWMQTPTELSALRDFQDWKETCDEKGQPYCSLPNACPLTTRELPGETLRLFTCMECPNYYPWLLDPTGDGFTANK
;
A
#
# COMPACT_ATOMS: atom_id res chain seq x y z
N MET A 1 36.47 51.53 -29.58
CA MET A 1 37.00 51.33 -30.95
C MET A 1 35.84 50.87 -31.83
N THR A 2 35.44 51.72 -32.78
CA THR A 2 34.84 51.44 -34.12
C THR A 2 33.95 50.18 -34.28
N ALA A 3 32.63 50.27 -34.51
CA ALA A 3 31.95 50.52 -35.82
C ALA A 3 32.45 49.54 -36.92
N THR A 4 31.66 48.83 -37.74
CA THR A 4 30.49 49.26 -38.55
C THR A 4 29.97 48.04 -39.39
N THR A 5 28.65 47.95 -39.65
CA THR A 5 27.92 47.56 -40.92
C THR A 5 28.31 46.28 -41.72
N THR A 6 27.46 45.57 -42.48
CA THR A 6 26.55 46.02 -43.55
C THR A 6 25.73 44.83 -44.13
N THR A 7 24.82 45.15 -45.04
CA THR A 7 23.63 44.45 -45.58
C THR A 7 23.78 43.78 -46.96
N ALA A 8 22.83 42.87 -47.27
CA ALA A 8 22.03 42.73 -48.53
C ALA A 8 22.48 41.92 -49.79
N ALA A 9 21.42 41.43 -50.47
CA ALA A 9 21.20 41.05 -51.89
C ALA A 9 21.61 39.63 -52.34
N ALA A 10 20.79 38.74 -52.93
CA ALA A 10 19.74 38.78 -53.98
C ALA A 10 20.25 38.70 -55.44
N ALA A 11 19.91 37.61 -56.16
CA ALA A 11 19.78 37.47 -57.64
C ALA A 11 19.21 36.04 -57.93
N THR A 12 18.09 35.72 -58.60
CA THR A 12 17.48 35.99 -59.93
C THR A 12 18.29 35.55 -61.16
N MET A 13 17.85 34.50 -61.87
CA MET A 13 17.32 34.52 -63.26
C MET A 13 17.36 33.14 -63.97
N SER A 14 16.29 32.86 -64.73
CA SER A 14 16.13 31.84 -65.80
C SER A 14 16.58 32.42 -67.18
N PRO A 15 16.32 31.85 -68.39
CA PRO A 15 15.82 30.52 -68.85
C PRO A 15 16.50 29.97 -70.17
N LYS A 16 15.92 28.88 -70.77
CA LYS A 16 15.87 28.50 -72.23
C LYS A 16 17.17 27.93 -72.89
N PHE A 17 17.23 26.97 -73.84
CA PHE A 17 16.29 26.10 -74.61
C PHE A 17 17.14 25.10 -75.48
N LEU A 18 16.61 23.90 -75.82
CA LEU A 18 16.88 23.02 -77.02
C LEU A 18 18.27 22.32 -77.20
N PHE A 19 18.46 21.08 -77.71
CA PHE A 19 17.64 20.14 -78.53
C PHE A 19 18.31 18.72 -78.67
N LEU A 20 17.49 17.65 -78.88
CA LEU A 20 17.69 16.32 -79.54
C LEU A 20 18.68 15.31 -78.88
N LEU A 21 18.48 13.98 -78.80
CA LEU A 21 17.76 12.97 -79.61
C LEU A 21 17.74 11.61 -78.84
N GLY A 22 16.70 10.76 -78.98
CA GLY A 22 16.85 9.29 -78.88
C GLY A 22 15.94 8.50 -77.90
N SER A 23 14.81 8.02 -78.42
CA SER A 23 14.02 6.79 -78.17
C SER A 23 14.63 5.71 -77.23
N LEU A 24 13.91 4.87 -76.45
CA LEU A 24 12.60 4.23 -76.57
C LEU A 24 12.26 3.49 -75.24
N PHE A 25 10.97 3.15 -75.04
CA PHE A 25 10.36 2.17 -74.09
C PHE A 25 9.51 2.68 -72.90
N LEU A 26 8.21 2.80 -73.20
CA LEU A 26 7.01 2.42 -72.43
C LEU A 26 7.12 2.20 -70.91
N PHE A 27 6.56 3.14 -70.14
CA PHE A 27 5.77 2.87 -68.93
C PHE A 27 4.59 3.84 -68.92
N ALA A 28 3.37 3.34 -69.14
CA ALA A 28 2.15 4.09 -68.92
C ALA A 28 1.78 3.99 -67.45
N GLY A 29 1.70 5.15 -66.78
CA GLY A 29 1.14 5.27 -65.44
C GLY A 29 -0.36 5.03 -65.46
N THR A 30 -0.84 4.18 -64.56
CA THR A 30 -2.26 4.05 -64.25
C THR A 30 -2.63 5.04 -63.15
N GLN A 31 -3.44 6.01 -63.56
CA GLN A 31 -4.36 6.80 -62.77
C GLN A 31 -5.15 5.88 -61.82
N VAL A 32 -5.08 6.15 -60.52
CA VAL A 32 -5.93 5.51 -59.50
C VAL A 32 -7.38 5.91 -59.79
N ARG A 33 -8.18 4.94 -60.22
CA ARG A 33 -9.63 5.05 -60.37
C ARG A 33 -10.25 4.37 -59.16
N ALA A 34 -11.16 5.09 -58.51
CA ALA A 34 -12.05 4.58 -57.48
C ALA A 34 -12.77 3.31 -57.95
N GLN A 35 -12.86 2.33 -57.07
CA GLN A 35 -13.76 1.18 -57.20
C GLN A 35 -14.26 0.83 -55.80
N ASP A 36 -15.47 1.32 -55.54
CA ASP A 36 -16.56 0.75 -54.72
C ASP A 36 -16.18 -0.07 -53.48
N ASP A 37 -16.30 0.58 -52.32
CA ASP A 37 -16.39 -0.08 -51.01
C ASP A 37 -17.88 -0.37 -50.72
N GLU A 38 -18.43 -1.39 -51.40
CA GLU A 38 -19.70 -2.00 -51.00
C GLU A 38 -19.44 -2.96 -49.83
N GLY A 39 -19.71 -2.51 -48.61
CA GLY A 39 -19.64 -3.36 -47.43
C GLY A 39 -19.78 -2.66 -46.08
N ALA A 40 -20.33 -1.44 -46.02
CA ALA A 40 -20.59 -0.73 -44.77
C ALA A 40 -22.09 -0.74 -44.48
N ASP A 41 -22.65 -1.88 -44.03
CA ASP A 41 -24.04 -1.91 -43.53
C ASP A 41 -24.34 -3.11 -42.61
N GLY A 42 -23.45 -3.43 -41.67
CA GLY A 42 -23.67 -4.58 -40.77
C GLY A 42 -23.11 -4.54 -39.36
N ILE A 43 -22.45 -3.46 -38.92
CA ILE A 43 -21.72 -3.45 -37.63
C ILE A 43 -22.34 -2.52 -36.58
N ASP A 44 -23.20 -1.56 -36.96
CA ASP A 44 -23.62 -0.51 -36.04
C ASP A 44 -24.72 -0.94 -35.04
N ALA A 45 -25.67 -1.78 -35.47
CA ALA A 45 -26.79 -2.19 -34.60
C ALA A 45 -26.38 -3.15 -33.45
N ASN A 46 -25.35 -3.98 -33.66
CA ASN A 46 -24.89 -4.93 -32.65
C ASN A 46 -23.93 -4.28 -31.64
N ALA A 47 -23.24 -3.21 -32.03
CA ALA A 47 -22.34 -2.48 -31.14
C ALA A 47 -23.09 -1.70 -30.05
N GLU A 48 -24.24 -1.10 -30.38
CA GLU A 48 -25.09 -0.41 -29.40
C GLU A 48 -25.67 -1.38 -28.35
N GLU A 49 -26.17 -2.54 -28.79
CA GLU A 49 -26.68 -3.60 -27.91
C GLU A 49 -25.56 -4.18 -27.02
N LEU A 50 -24.41 -4.50 -27.62
CA LEU A 50 -23.24 -4.99 -26.87
C LEU A 50 -22.73 -3.95 -25.86
N CYS A 51 -22.92 -2.67 -26.11
CA CYS A 51 -22.46 -1.59 -25.22
C CYS A 51 -23.49 -1.13 -24.20
N GLN A 52 -24.70 -1.69 -24.21
CA GLN A 52 -25.74 -1.34 -23.25
C GLN A 52 -25.29 -1.69 -21.81
N ASP A 53 -25.36 -0.69 -20.93
CA ASP A 53 -24.94 -0.78 -19.52
C ASP A 53 -23.46 -1.17 -19.30
N ARG A 54 -22.59 -0.95 -20.30
CA ARG A 54 -21.13 -1.13 -20.14
C ARG A 54 -20.40 0.21 -19.92
N PRO A 55 -19.54 0.31 -18.89
CA PRO A 55 -18.57 1.39 -18.77
C PRO A 55 -17.64 1.47 -19.98
N GLY A 56 -17.24 2.68 -20.38
CA GLY A 56 -16.37 2.89 -21.56
C GLY A 56 -14.92 2.42 -21.38
N ASP A 57 -14.54 2.06 -20.16
CA ASP A 57 -13.22 1.54 -19.77
C ASP A 57 -13.21 0.01 -19.55
N GLU A 58 -14.36 -0.66 -19.65
CA GLU A 58 -14.47 -2.11 -19.50
C GLU A 58 -14.16 -2.85 -20.81
N TYR A 59 -13.26 -3.84 -20.73
CA TYR A 59 -12.94 -4.78 -21.79
C TYR A 59 -13.68 -6.10 -21.61
N PHE A 60 -14.20 -6.63 -22.72
CA PHE A 60 -14.89 -7.91 -22.82
C PHE A 60 -14.52 -8.62 -24.12
N ARG A 61 -14.84 -9.91 -24.23
CA ARG A 61 -14.59 -10.72 -25.43
C ARG A 61 -15.87 -10.86 -26.25
N LEU A 62 -15.72 -10.93 -27.56
CA LEU A 62 -16.82 -11.26 -28.47
C LEU A 62 -16.99 -12.77 -28.64
N ASN A 63 -15.94 -13.54 -28.38
CA ASN A 63 -15.93 -15.00 -28.43
C ASN A 63 -14.96 -15.57 -27.38
N VAL A 64 -15.13 -16.86 -27.06
CA VAL A 64 -14.23 -17.62 -26.18
C VAL A 64 -13.32 -18.55 -26.96
N GLU A 65 -13.46 -18.57 -28.29
CA GLU A 65 -12.69 -19.40 -29.18
C GLU A 65 -11.38 -18.68 -29.57
N GLY A 66 -10.24 -19.28 -29.26
CA GLY A 66 -8.93 -18.74 -29.64
C GLY A 66 -7.95 -18.71 -28.48
N ASP A 67 -6.96 -17.81 -28.58
CA ASP A 67 -5.83 -17.77 -27.65
C ASP A 67 -5.97 -16.69 -26.57
N CYS A 68 -7.20 -16.22 -26.35
CA CYS A 68 -7.59 -15.33 -25.27
C CYS A 68 -7.06 -13.90 -25.30
N ARG A 69 -6.49 -13.48 -26.42
CA ARG A 69 -5.76 -12.21 -26.50
C ARG A 69 -6.61 -11.04 -26.92
N ASP A 70 -7.68 -11.32 -27.66
CA ASP A 70 -8.53 -10.30 -28.26
C ASP A 70 -9.66 -9.93 -27.31
N VAL A 71 -9.77 -8.63 -27.04
CA VAL A 71 -10.87 -8.01 -26.28
C VAL A 71 -11.32 -6.74 -26.98
N VAL A 72 -12.55 -6.33 -26.70
CA VAL A 72 -13.14 -5.09 -27.17
C VAL A 72 -13.60 -4.25 -25.99
N ARG A 73 -13.67 -2.94 -26.16
CA ARG A 73 -14.32 -2.02 -25.22
C ARG A 73 -15.26 -1.07 -25.93
N CYS A 74 -16.20 -0.52 -25.20
CA CYS A 74 -17.14 0.47 -25.70
C CYS A 74 -16.52 1.87 -25.75
N THR A 75 -16.67 2.57 -26.87
CA THR A 75 -16.27 3.97 -27.02
C THR A 75 -17.41 4.78 -27.61
N LYS A 76 -17.32 6.12 -27.55
CA LYS A 76 -18.31 7.01 -28.18
C LYS A 76 -18.44 6.81 -29.71
N SER A 77 -17.48 6.12 -30.32
CA SER A 77 -17.39 5.82 -31.74
C SER A 77 -17.57 4.32 -32.05
N GLY A 78 -18.17 3.54 -31.14
CA GLY A 78 -18.39 2.11 -31.29
C GLY A 78 -17.37 1.23 -30.57
N LEU A 79 -17.27 -0.04 -30.96
CA LEU A 79 -16.37 -1.01 -30.34
C LEU A 79 -14.91 -0.80 -30.77
N LYS A 80 -13.99 -0.79 -29.80
CA LYS A 80 -12.55 -0.74 -30.05
C LYS A 80 -11.88 -2.03 -29.60
N GLN A 81 -11.30 -2.77 -30.54
CA GLN A 81 -10.53 -3.98 -30.26
C GLN A 81 -9.11 -3.67 -29.77
N ILE A 82 -8.62 -4.48 -28.83
CA ILE A 82 -7.25 -4.53 -28.36
C ILE A 82 -6.83 -6.00 -28.32
N THR A 83 -5.59 -6.27 -28.74
CA THR A 83 -4.99 -7.60 -28.73
C THR A 83 -3.77 -7.59 -27.83
N CYS A 84 -3.70 -8.53 -26.87
CA CYS A 84 -2.53 -8.68 -26.01
C CYS A 84 -1.26 -9.07 -26.81
N PRO A 85 -0.05 -8.63 -26.38
CA PRO A 85 1.21 -9.09 -26.95
C PRO A 85 1.37 -10.63 -26.95
N SER A 86 2.20 -11.14 -27.86
CA SER A 86 2.43 -12.58 -27.99
C SER A 86 2.97 -13.20 -26.69
N GLY A 87 2.37 -14.32 -26.26
CA GLY A 87 2.72 -15.00 -25.01
C GLY A 87 1.88 -14.57 -23.79
N LEU A 88 1.09 -13.50 -23.93
CA LEU A 88 0.12 -13.05 -22.94
C LEU A 88 -1.30 -13.46 -23.35
N ALA A 89 -2.22 -13.44 -22.40
CA ALA A 89 -3.66 -13.55 -22.57
C ALA A 89 -4.32 -12.42 -21.77
N PHE A 90 -5.50 -11.97 -22.18
CA PHE A 90 -6.22 -10.95 -21.42
C PHE A 90 -6.90 -11.60 -20.22
N ASP A 91 -6.81 -11.01 -19.04
CA ASP A 91 -7.50 -11.43 -17.83
C ASP A 91 -8.71 -10.52 -17.60
N LEU A 92 -9.94 -11.06 -17.72
CA LEU A 92 -11.19 -10.28 -17.59
C LEU A 92 -11.43 -9.74 -16.18
N ASP A 93 -10.90 -10.37 -15.15
CA ASP A 93 -11.09 -9.92 -13.77
C ASP A 93 -10.10 -8.80 -13.44
N LYS A 94 -8.86 -8.91 -13.91
CA LYS A 94 -7.83 -7.86 -13.76
C LYS A 94 -7.96 -6.71 -14.75
N GLN A 95 -8.67 -6.91 -15.86
CA GLN A 95 -8.78 -5.95 -16.98
C GLN A 95 -7.40 -5.61 -17.60
N THR A 96 -6.48 -6.60 -17.64
CA THR A 96 -5.10 -6.44 -18.14
C THR A 96 -4.59 -7.70 -18.85
N CYS A 97 -3.55 -7.57 -19.69
CA CYS A 97 -2.83 -8.72 -20.24
C CYS A 97 -1.89 -9.34 -19.19
N ASP A 98 -2.00 -10.64 -18.96
CA ASP A 98 -1.15 -11.43 -18.05
C ASP A 98 -0.59 -12.66 -18.78
N TRP A 99 0.36 -13.36 -18.18
CA TRP A 99 0.97 -14.57 -18.76
C TRP A 99 -0.09 -15.66 -18.93
N LYS A 100 -0.09 -16.34 -20.10
CA LYS A 100 -1.12 -17.35 -20.44
C LYS A 100 -1.35 -18.40 -19.35
N GLY A 101 -0.30 -18.84 -18.65
CA GLY A 101 -0.42 -19.82 -17.55
C GLY A 101 -1.10 -19.30 -16.27
N LYS A 102 -1.29 -17.99 -16.13
CA LYS A 102 -1.95 -17.34 -14.99
C LYS A 102 -3.38 -16.90 -15.27
N VAL A 103 -3.80 -16.90 -16.54
CA VAL A 103 -5.15 -16.49 -16.95
C VAL A 103 -6.08 -17.70 -16.91
N THR A 104 -7.01 -17.71 -15.95
CA THR A 104 -7.94 -18.82 -15.72
C THR A 104 -9.36 -18.56 -16.23
N ASN A 105 -9.66 -17.35 -16.69
CA ASN A 105 -11.00 -16.90 -17.10
C ASN A 105 -11.16 -16.78 -18.62
N CYS A 106 -10.46 -17.62 -19.37
CA CYS A 106 -10.43 -17.54 -20.83
C CYS A 106 -11.72 -18.01 -21.51
N ASP A 107 -12.42 -18.90 -20.82
CA ASP A 107 -13.71 -19.49 -21.14
C ASP A 107 -14.90 -18.52 -20.92
N LYS A 108 -14.63 -17.29 -20.50
CA LYS A 108 -15.66 -16.27 -20.21
C LYS A 108 -15.65 -15.16 -21.25
N LEU A 109 -16.84 -14.64 -21.59
CA LEU A 109 -16.96 -13.48 -22.48
C LEU A 109 -16.79 -12.17 -21.73
N GLU A 110 -17.26 -12.09 -20.50
CA GLU A 110 -17.29 -10.85 -19.73
C GLU A 110 -17.16 -11.15 -18.24
N LYS A 111 -16.94 -10.08 -17.47
CA LYS A 111 -17.01 -10.14 -16.02
C LYS A 111 -18.47 -10.39 -15.62
N PRO A 112 -18.76 -11.31 -14.68
CA PRO A 112 -20.13 -11.58 -14.24
C PRO A 112 -20.80 -10.31 -13.71
N ARG A 113 -21.95 -9.94 -14.29
CA ARG A 113 -22.77 -8.82 -13.81
C ARG A 113 -23.48 -9.24 -12.52
N LYS A 114 -23.10 -8.59 -11.43
CA LYS A 114 -23.69 -8.80 -10.11
C LYS A 114 -24.99 -7.99 -9.99
N VAL A 115 -26.06 -8.61 -9.50
CA VAL A 115 -27.31 -7.91 -9.20
C VAL A 115 -27.06 -6.98 -8.01
N LEU A 116 -27.40 -5.70 -8.15
CA LEU A 116 -27.21 -4.70 -7.10
C LEU A 116 -28.48 -4.53 -6.27
N PRO A 117 -28.34 -4.22 -4.97
CA PRO A 117 -29.47 -3.97 -4.10
C PRO A 117 -30.10 -2.59 -4.37
N ILE A 118 -31.38 -2.46 -4.07
CA ILE A 118 -32.16 -1.24 -4.32
C ILE A 118 -32.07 -0.35 -3.07
N LEU A 119 -30.92 0.33 -2.91
CA LEU A 119 -30.61 1.13 -1.71
C LEU A 119 -30.93 2.63 -1.84
N ARG A 120 -31.08 3.14 -3.07
CA ARG A 120 -31.33 4.57 -3.35
C ARG A 120 -32.69 4.74 -4.01
N THR A 121 -33.72 5.02 -3.22
CA THR A 121 -35.08 5.29 -3.69
C THR A 121 -35.63 6.55 -3.03
N ASP A 122 -36.54 7.23 -3.73
CA ASP A 122 -37.21 8.44 -3.22
C ASP A 122 -38.12 8.13 -2.02
N GLU A 123 -38.68 6.91 -1.97
CA GLU A 123 -39.44 6.39 -0.84
C GLU A 123 -38.82 5.06 -0.35
N PRO A 124 -38.77 4.80 0.97
CA PRO A 124 -38.21 3.55 1.51
C PRO A 124 -39.07 2.35 1.07
N VAL A 125 -38.45 1.43 0.32
CA VAL A 125 -39.10 0.20 -0.19
C VAL A 125 -39.40 -0.78 0.93
N CYS A 126 -38.56 -0.78 1.98
CA CYS A 126 -38.61 -1.71 3.10
C CYS A 126 -38.91 -0.98 4.43
N PRO A 127 -39.48 -1.69 5.43
CA PRO A 127 -39.66 -1.17 6.78
C PRO A 127 -38.35 -0.73 7.44
N GLU A 128 -38.43 0.09 8.50
CA GLU A 128 -37.26 0.50 9.30
C GLU A 128 -36.44 -0.71 9.76
N GLY A 129 -35.11 -0.60 9.64
CA GLY A 129 -34.17 -1.68 9.96
C GLY A 129 -33.94 -2.70 8.85
N LYS A 130 -34.66 -2.62 7.72
CA LYS A 130 -34.51 -3.52 6.56
C LYS A 130 -34.09 -2.78 5.30
N LEU A 131 -33.40 -3.49 4.42
CA LEU A 131 -32.95 -2.99 3.12
C LEU A 131 -33.43 -3.91 1.99
N SER A 132 -33.61 -3.34 0.80
CA SER A 132 -34.14 -4.05 -0.37
C SER A 132 -33.01 -4.74 -1.15
N CYS A 133 -33.16 -6.04 -1.34
CA CYS A 133 -32.46 -6.82 -2.35
C CYS A 133 -32.79 -6.30 -3.76
N GLY A 134 -32.02 -6.71 -4.76
CA GLY A 134 -32.22 -6.39 -6.18
C GLY A 134 -33.53 -6.95 -6.75
N ASN A 135 -34.00 -8.07 -6.21
CA ASN A 135 -35.28 -8.70 -6.53
C ASN A 135 -36.47 -8.08 -5.78
N GLY A 136 -36.25 -7.07 -4.92
CA GLY A 136 -37.28 -6.41 -4.11
C GLY A 136 -37.61 -7.07 -2.76
N GLU A 137 -36.92 -8.15 -2.39
CA GLU A 137 -37.05 -8.77 -1.06
C GLU A 137 -36.42 -7.90 0.02
N CYS A 138 -37.04 -7.82 1.21
CA CYS A 138 -36.53 -7.02 2.32
C CYS A 138 -35.82 -7.90 3.35
N VAL A 139 -34.54 -7.65 3.55
CA VAL A 139 -33.67 -8.37 4.50
C VAL A 139 -33.13 -7.38 5.54
N ASP A 140 -32.79 -7.86 6.74
CA ASP A 140 -32.30 -7.02 7.83
C ASP A 140 -30.99 -6.32 7.43
N LYS A 141 -30.83 -5.05 7.83
CA LYS A 141 -29.70 -4.20 7.41
C LYS A 141 -28.35 -4.82 7.76
N GLU A 142 -28.24 -5.49 8.91
CA GLU A 142 -27.02 -6.12 9.42
C GLU A 142 -26.57 -7.32 8.60
N LEU A 143 -27.48 -7.92 7.82
CA LEU A 143 -27.18 -9.05 6.95
C LEU A 143 -26.51 -8.63 5.63
N PHE A 144 -26.64 -7.37 5.23
CA PHE A 144 -25.92 -6.87 4.06
C PHE A 144 -24.42 -6.87 4.28
N CYS A 145 -23.66 -7.36 3.30
CA CYS A 145 -22.20 -7.39 3.29
C CYS A 145 -21.59 -8.14 4.50
N ASN A 146 -22.24 -9.23 4.92
CA ASN A 146 -21.79 -10.08 6.02
C ASN A 146 -20.94 -11.28 5.54
N GLY A 147 -20.79 -11.46 4.22
CA GLY A 147 -20.07 -12.55 3.57
C GLY A 147 -20.92 -13.81 3.29
N LYS A 148 -22.23 -13.77 3.51
CA LYS A 148 -23.17 -14.86 3.29
C LYS A 148 -24.36 -14.34 2.49
N PRO A 149 -24.72 -14.95 1.35
CA PRO A 149 -25.89 -14.53 0.60
C PRO A 149 -27.18 -14.79 1.39
N ASP A 150 -27.83 -13.72 1.82
CA ASP A 150 -29.13 -13.72 2.50
C ASP A 150 -30.27 -13.34 1.54
N CYS A 151 -29.99 -12.57 0.48
CA CYS A 151 -30.93 -12.36 -0.62
C CYS A 151 -30.95 -13.56 -1.57
N LYS A 152 -32.13 -13.90 -2.13
CA LYS A 152 -32.25 -14.98 -3.15
C LYS A 152 -31.45 -14.70 -4.44
N ASP A 153 -31.19 -13.44 -4.73
CA ASP A 153 -30.39 -12.98 -5.87
C ASP A 153 -28.96 -12.58 -5.48
N GLU A 154 -28.55 -12.85 -4.23
CA GLU A 154 -27.22 -12.56 -3.66
C GLU A 154 -26.83 -11.07 -3.72
N SER A 155 -27.81 -10.17 -3.92
CA SER A 155 -27.57 -8.74 -4.12
C SER A 155 -27.06 -8.01 -2.87
N ASP A 156 -27.32 -8.56 -1.69
CA ASP A 156 -26.83 -8.08 -0.40
C ASP A 156 -25.30 -8.10 -0.29
N GLU A 157 -24.62 -9.00 -1.01
CA GLU A 157 -23.16 -9.15 -1.00
C GLU A 157 -22.47 -8.45 -2.19
N ASN A 158 -23.22 -7.70 -2.99
CA ASN A 158 -22.73 -7.11 -4.24
C ASN A 158 -22.42 -5.61 -4.15
N ALA A 159 -22.74 -4.96 -3.03
CA ALA A 159 -22.55 -3.53 -2.80
C ALA A 159 -21.58 -3.23 -1.64
N CYS A 160 -20.55 -4.03 -1.41
CA CYS A 160 -19.72 -3.98 -0.19
C CYS A 160 -18.45 -3.13 -0.25
N THR A 161 -18.37 -2.21 -1.21
CA THR A 161 -17.23 -1.27 -1.29
C THR A 161 -17.36 -0.13 -0.29
N VAL A 162 -16.27 0.58 -0.01
CA VAL A 162 -16.24 1.78 0.86
C VAL A 162 -17.33 2.81 0.50
N GLU A 163 -17.68 2.93 -0.78
CA GLU A 163 -18.69 3.89 -1.26
C GLU A 163 -20.12 3.36 -1.21
N THR A 164 -20.28 2.05 -1.40
CA THR A 164 -21.59 1.43 -1.65
C THR A 164 -22.15 0.67 -0.46
N ASP A 165 -21.32 0.32 0.53
CA ASP A 165 -21.74 -0.47 1.69
C ASP A 165 -22.84 0.28 2.46
N PRO A 166 -24.03 -0.33 2.64
CA PRO A 166 -25.13 0.29 3.39
C PRO A 166 -24.83 0.46 4.89
N ASN A 167 -23.88 -0.32 5.40
CA ASN A 167 -23.39 -0.31 6.78
C ASN A 167 -22.06 0.45 6.91
N ARG A 168 -21.68 1.24 5.90
CA ARG A 168 -20.43 1.99 5.93
C ARG A 168 -20.35 2.96 7.11
N ALA A 169 -19.14 3.18 7.58
CA ALA A 169 -18.85 4.18 8.59
C ALA A 169 -19.33 5.58 8.11
N PRO A 170 -19.90 6.40 9.01
CA PRO A 170 -20.28 7.77 8.66
C PRO A 170 -19.05 8.62 8.34
N ASP A 171 -19.27 9.73 7.65
CA ASP A 171 -18.22 10.75 7.49
C ASP A 171 -17.83 11.31 8.85
N CYS A 172 -16.58 11.76 8.99
CA CYS A 172 -16.02 12.25 10.25
C CYS A 172 -16.92 13.29 10.93
N ASP A 173 -17.35 12.99 12.17
CA ASP A 173 -18.01 13.94 13.06
C ASP A 173 -17.06 14.33 14.21
N PRO A 174 -16.42 15.50 14.15
CA PRO A 174 -15.50 15.97 15.19
C PRO A 174 -16.14 16.20 16.56
N THR A 175 -17.48 16.21 16.66
CA THR A 175 -18.18 16.34 17.95
C THR A 175 -18.29 15.01 18.69
N GLN A 176 -18.27 13.90 17.96
CA GLN A 176 -18.28 12.54 18.51
C GLN A 176 -16.86 11.94 18.57
N CYS A 177 -16.02 12.28 17.59
CA CYS A 177 -14.64 11.81 17.53
C CYS A 177 -13.69 12.73 18.31
N VAL A 178 -13.44 12.39 19.57
CA VAL A 178 -12.60 13.19 20.47
C VAL A 178 -11.40 12.40 20.98
N LEU A 179 -10.26 13.09 21.10
CA LEU A 179 -9.03 12.55 21.69
C LEU A 179 -9.27 12.23 23.19
N PRO A 180 -8.60 11.20 23.75
CA PRO A 180 -7.53 10.40 23.14
C PRO A 180 -8.02 9.19 22.32
N ASP A 181 -9.30 8.84 22.40
CA ASP A 181 -9.80 7.57 21.87
C ASP A 181 -10.07 7.61 20.37
N CYS A 182 -10.45 8.77 19.83
CA CYS A 182 -10.79 8.95 18.42
C CYS A 182 -10.12 10.20 17.84
N TYR A 183 -9.61 10.07 16.61
CA TYR A 183 -9.15 11.21 15.84
C TYR A 183 -9.57 11.09 14.36
N CYS A 184 -10.24 12.11 13.85
CA CYS A 184 -10.54 12.23 12.43
C CYS A 184 -10.62 13.71 12.01
N SER A 185 -10.50 13.95 10.70
CA SER A 185 -10.85 15.22 10.07
C SER A 185 -11.37 14.95 8.66
N ALA A 186 -12.07 15.92 8.06
CA ALA A 186 -12.77 15.74 6.78
C ALA A 186 -11.85 15.26 5.63
N ASP A 187 -10.61 15.73 5.60
CA ASP A 187 -9.60 15.39 4.58
C ASP A 187 -8.31 14.80 5.18
N GLY A 188 -8.30 14.56 6.50
CA GLY A 188 -7.17 13.97 7.20
C GLY A 188 -5.97 14.91 7.38
N THR A 189 -6.07 16.19 6.98
CA THR A 189 -4.92 17.11 7.00
C THR A 189 -4.84 17.98 8.25
N ARG A 190 -5.89 18.00 9.08
CA ARG A 190 -5.92 18.80 10.31
C ARG A 190 -4.85 18.30 11.30
N ILE A 191 -4.29 19.21 12.08
CA ILE A 191 -3.32 18.91 13.14
C ILE A 191 -4.07 18.51 14.43
N PRO A 192 -3.70 17.39 15.09
CA PRO A 192 -4.24 17.00 16.39
C PRO A 192 -4.11 18.10 17.46
N GLY A 193 -5.16 18.30 18.27
CA GLY A 193 -5.17 19.35 19.29
C GLY A 193 -5.26 20.77 18.75
N ASN A 194 -5.36 20.96 17.42
CA ASN A 194 -5.44 22.27 16.77
C ASN A 194 -4.23 23.18 17.10
N ILE A 195 -3.06 22.56 17.30
CA ILE A 195 -1.78 23.23 17.55
C ILE A 195 -1.35 23.97 16.27
N GLU A 196 -0.75 25.14 16.42
CA GLU A 196 -0.21 25.91 15.31
C GLU A 196 0.97 25.16 14.67
N PRO A 197 1.07 25.06 13.33
CA PRO A 197 2.06 24.21 12.67
C PRO A 197 3.51 24.44 13.14
N SER A 198 3.89 25.69 13.46
CA SER A 198 5.25 25.96 13.93
C SER A 198 5.58 25.33 15.30
N GLN A 199 4.56 25.06 16.13
CA GLN A 199 4.68 24.45 17.46
C GLN A 199 4.54 22.92 17.47
N VAL A 200 4.27 22.29 16.33
CA VAL A 200 4.16 20.83 16.21
C VAL A 200 5.55 20.21 15.98
N PRO A 201 5.97 19.15 16.67
CA PRO A 201 7.20 18.44 16.31
C PRO A 201 7.06 17.78 14.94
N GLN A 202 8.08 17.91 14.11
CA GLN A 202 8.16 17.05 12.93
C GLN A 202 8.61 15.65 13.38
N MET A 203 7.65 14.73 13.43
CA MET A 203 7.92 13.32 13.68
C MET A 203 8.37 12.63 12.39
N ILE A 204 9.38 11.78 12.49
CA ILE A 204 9.85 10.91 11.41
C ILE A 204 9.84 9.47 11.92
N THR A 205 9.13 8.59 11.23
CA THR A 205 9.06 7.16 11.57
C THR A 205 9.85 6.35 10.56
N ILE A 206 11.01 5.83 10.98
CA ILE A 206 11.81 4.90 10.18
C ILE A 206 11.33 3.48 10.46
N THR A 207 10.95 2.75 9.41
CA THR A 207 10.44 1.38 9.55
C THR A 207 11.14 0.38 8.66
N PHE A 208 11.33 -0.83 9.15
CA PHE A 208 11.87 -1.96 8.39
C PHE A 208 10.87 -3.10 8.32
N ASN A 209 10.64 -3.62 7.12
CA ASN A 209 9.79 -4.80 6.90
C ASN A 209 10.65 -6.05 6.67
N GLY A 210 10.14 -7.19 7.15
CA GLY A 210 10.66 -8.52 6.83
C GLY A 210 11.39 -9.19 7.99
N ALA A 211 12.19 -10.21 7.65
CA ALA A 211 12.87 -11.02 8.65
C ALA A 211 14.06 -10.27 9.28
N VAL A 212 14.23 -10.35 10.59
CA VAL A 212 15.39 -9.80 11.31
C VAL A 212 16.40 -10.91 11.50
N ASN A 213 17.60 -10.80 10.92
CA ASN A 213 18.61 -11.85 10.98
C ASN A 213 20.02 -11.30 10.73
N VAL A 214 21.00 -12.20 10.63
CA VAL A 214 22.41 -11.84 10.43
C VAL A 214 22.68 -11.02 9.16
N ASP A 215 21.77 -11.04 8.19
CA ASP A 215 21.91 -10.28 6.95
C ASP A 215 21.62 -8.79 7.14
N ASN A 216 20.98 -8.36 8.24
CA ASN A 216 20.56 -6.97 8.42
C ASN A 216 20.81 -6.37 9.81
N ILE A 217 21.16 -7.15 10.83
CA ILE A 217 21.48 -6.63 12.17
C ILE A 217 22.61 -5.58 12.14
N ASP A 218 23.64 -5.80 11.33
CA ASP A 218 24.76 -4.86 11.15
C ASP A 218 24.29 -3.49 10.64
N LEU A 219 23.35 -3.47 9.69
CA LEU A 219 22.75 -2.23 9.19
C LEU A 219 21.99 -1.51 10.31
N TYR A 220 21.21 -2.24 11.11
CA TYR A 220 20.43 -1.66 12.20
C TYR A 220 21.34 -1.08 13.28
N GLU A 221 22.43 -1.75 13.64
CA GLU A 221 23.43 -1.25 14.57
C GLU A 221 24.14 0.02 14.05
N GLU A 222 24.42 0.10 12.75
CA GLU A 222 25.03 1.28 12.14
C GLU A 222 24.09 2.49 12.16
N ILE A 223 22.80 2.30 11.87
CA ILE A 223 21.77 3.36 11.87
C ILE A 223 21.41 3.77 13.31
N PHE A 224 21.19 2.79 14.18
CA PHE A 224 20.79 2.98 15.58
C PHE A 224 21.99 2.70 16.50
N ASN A 225 23.06 3.46 16.36
CA ASN A 225 24.34 3.20 17.05
C ASN A 225 24.38 3.60 18.55
N GLY A 226 23.25 4.02 19.12
CA GLY A 226 23.15 4.50 20.51
C GLY A 226 23.68 5.93 20.76
N GLN A 227 24.33 6.56 19.78
CA GLN A 227 24.88 7.92 19.90
C GLN A 227 23.94 8.99 19.33
N ARG A 228 23.06 8.61 18.40
CA ARG A 228 22.08 9.50 17.77
C ARG A 228 20.89 9.75 18.70
N GLN A 229 20.72 10.98 19.15
CA GLN A 229 19.71 11.36 20.14
C GLN A 229 18.77 12.43 19.60
N ASN A 230 17.47 12.27 19.89
CA ASN A 230 16.44 13.28 19.72
C ASN A 230 16.67 14.48 20.67
N PRO A 231 16.01 15.63 20.45
CA PRO A 231 16.17 16.82 21.29
C PRO A 231 15.80 16.65 22.77
N ASN A 232 15.08 15.58 23.13
CA ASN A 232 14.77 15.22 24.52
C ASN A 232 15.87 14.40 25.22
N GLY A 233 16.99 14.13 24.54
CA GLY A 233 18.13 13.34 25.05
C GLY A 233 17.97 11.82 24.87
N CYS A 234 16.84 11.36 24.34
CA CYS A 234 16.61 9.94 24.09
C CYS A 234 17.19 9.52 22.75
N GLN A 235 17.71 8.29 22.68
CA GLN A 235 18.18 7.72 21.42
C GLN A 235 17.03 7.70 20.38
N ILE A 236 17.37 7.86 19.11
CA ILE A 236 16.39 7.71 18.02
C ILE A 236 15.84 6.28 17.98
N ARG A 237 14.54 6.14 17.71
CA ARG A 237 13.87 4.85 17.65
C ARG A 237 13.33 4.56 16.25
N GLY A 238 13.04 3.29 16.00
CA GLY A 238 12.52 2.77 14.74
C GLY A 238 11.50 1.68 15.01
N THR A 239 10.72 1.34 13.99
CA THR A 239 9.67 0.30 14.08
C THR A 239 9.98 -0.85 13.13
N PHE A 240 9.97 -2.08 13.64
CA PHE A 240 10.29 -3.28 12.88
C PHE A 240 9.02 -4.11 12.69
N PHE A 241 8.54 -4.20 11.46
CA PHE A 241 7.45 -5.08 11.06
C PHE A 241 8.07 -6.45 10.71
N VAL A 242 8.06 -7.36 11.69
CA VAL A 242 8.79 -8.62 11.66
C VAL A 242 7.95 -9.74 11.05
N SER A 243 8.46 -10.38 10.01
CA SER A 243 7.89 -11.63 9.45
C SER A 243 8.54 -12.86 10.10
N HIS A 244 7.82 -13.97 10.19
CA HIS A 244 8.35 -15.15 10.90
C HIS A 244 9.52 -15.85 10.18
N LYS A 245 9.35 -16.21 8.91
CA LYS A 245 10.30 -17.08 8.21
C LYS A 245 11.71 -16.48 8.20
N TYR A 246 12.71 -17.26 8.60
CA TYR A 246 14.14 -16.86 8.72
C TYR A 246 14.49 -15.79 9.76
N THR A 247 13.57 -15.42 10.65
CA THR A 247 13.84 -14.46 11.73
C THR A 247 14.65 -15.09 12.87
N ASN A 248 15.61 -14.33 13.37
CA ASN A 248 16.32 -14.57 14.62
C ASN A 248 15.63 -13.81 15.76
N TYR A 249 14.90 -14.53 16.60
CA TYR A 249 14.14 -13.95 17.70
C TYR A 249 15.00 -13.44 18.86
N SER A 250 16.25 -13.90 19.00
CA SER A 250 17.19 -13.27 19.94
C SER A 250 17.58 -11.84 19.52
N ALA A 251 17.67 -11.59 18.21
CA ALA A 251 17.91 -10.25 17.69
C ALA A 251 16.67 -9.36 17.80
N VAL A 252 15.47 -9.92 17.56
CA VAL A 252 14.19 -9.21 17.79
C VAL A 252 14.06 -8.81 19.27
N GLN A 253 14.39 -9.71 20.18
CA GLN A 253 14.44 -9.44 21.62
C GLN A 253 15.40 -8.29 21.95
N ASP A 254 16.59 -8.27 21.35
CA ASP A 254 17.55 -7.20 21.59
C ASP A 254 17.11 -5.85 21.02
N LEU A 255 16.49 -5.83 19.82
CA LEU A 255 15.88 -4.61 19.27
C LEU A 255 14.81 -4.04 20.20
N HIS A 256 13.91 -4.88 20.72
CA HIS A 256 12.89 -4.48 21.69
C HIS A 256 13.51 -3.97 23.01
N ARG A 257 14.51 -4.69 23.54
CA ARG A 257 15.27 -4.30 24.74
C ARG A 257 15.87 -2.89 24.61
N ARG A 258 16.35 -2.56 23.42
CA ARG A 258 16.91 -1.26 23.07
C ARG A 258 15.84 -0.20 22.79
N GLY A 259 14.57 -0.48 23.02
CA GLY A 259 13.47 0.48 22.92
C GLY A 259 12.94 0.70 21.50
N HIS A 260 13.37 -0.10 20.52
CA HIS A 260 12.71 -0.13 19.21
C HIS A 260 11.35 -0.81 19.32
N GLU A 261 10.43 -0.40 18.47
CA GLU A 261 9.12 -1.02 18.41
C GLU A 261 9.16 -2.28 17.54
N ILE A 262 8.54 -3.35 18.04
CA ILE A 262 8.32 -4.59 17.29
C ILE A 262 6.85 -4.71 16.96
N ALA A 263 6.56 -4.87 15.67
CA ALA A 263 5.23 -5.01 15.10
C ALA A 263 5.19 -6.24 14.18
N VAL A 264 3.99 -6.68 13.81
CA VAL A 264 3.78 -7.92 13.07
C VAL A 264 3.77 -7.69 11.55
N PHE A 265 4.43 -8.57 10.80
CA PHE A 265 4.43 -8.61 9.32
C PHE A 265 4.15 -10.01 8.77
N SER A 266 3.10 -10.64 9.34
CA SER A 266 2.62 -11.99 9.09
C SER A 266 3.60 -13.15 9.33
N LEU A 267 3.07 -14.37 9.30
CA LEU A 267 3.87 -15.59 9.41
C LEU A 267 4.47 -15.99 8.08
N THR A 268 3.60 -16.15 7.08
CA THR A 268 3.98 -16.84 5.85
C THR A 268 4.60 -15.92 4.82
N HIS A 269 4.23 -14.64 4.85
CA HIS A 269 4.47 -13.71 3.75
C HIS A 269 4.12 -14.33 2.38
N LYS A 270 2.99 -15.05 2.29
CA LYS A 270 2.48 -15.67 1.04
C LYS A 270 2.54 -14.70 -0.14
N ASP A 271 3.16 -15.16 -1.23
CA ASP A 271 3.46 -14.35 -2.41
C ASP A 271 2.23 -13.91 -3.21
N ASP A 272 1.10 -14.61 -3.05
CA ASP A 272 -0.13 -14.26 -3.77
C ASP A 272 -0.81 -13.04 -3.13
N PRO A 273 -0.88 -11.87 -3.81
CA PRO A 273 -1.52 -10.70 -3.26
C PRO A 273 -3.04 -10.86 -3.05
N GLN A 274 -3.67 -11.81 -3.77
CA GLN A 274 -5.10 -12.09 -3.58
C GLN A 274 -5.38 -12.84 -2.29
N TYR A 275 -4.44 -13.64 -1.78
CA TYR A 275 -4.55 -14.28 -0.48
C TYR A 275 -4.84 -13.26 0.63
N TRP A 276 -4.16 -12.12 0.59
CA TRP A 276 -4.34 -11.04 1.55
C TRP A 276 -5.61 -10.23 1.26
N THR A 277 -5.81 -9.84 0.00
CA THR A 277 -6.96 -9.00 -0.39
C THR A 277 -8.29 -9.70 -0.12
N GLN A 278 -8.35 -11.02 -0.28
CA GLN A 278 -9.54 -11.85 -0.08
C GLN A 278 -9.48 -12.68 1.22
N GLY A 279 -8.51 -12.40 2.09
CA GLY A 279 -8.27 -13.18 3.30
C GLY A 279 -9.49 -13.20 4.21
N THR A 280 -9.86 -14.38 4.67
CA THR A 280 -10.93 -14.55 5.66
C THR A 280 -10.49 -14.05 7.04
N TYR A 281 -11.43 -13.90 7.97
CA TYR A 281 -11.11 -13.58 9.37
C TYR A 281 -10.07 -14.57 9.94
N ASP A 282 -10.24 -15.87 9.69
CA ASP A 282 -9.36 -16.92 10.19
C ASP A 282 -7.97 -16.88 9.53
N ASP A 283 -7.87 -16.48 8.25
CA ASP A 283 -6.58 -16.25 7.59
C ASP A 283 -5.81 -15.12 8.27
N TRP A 284 -6.46 -13.98 8.48
CA TRP A 284 -5.86 -12.83 9.17
C TRP A 284 -5.48 -13.16 10.61
N LEU A 285 -6.30 -13.93 11.31
CA LEU A 285 -6.05 -14.38 12.69
C LEU A 285 -4.80 -15.27 12.74
N ALA A 286 -4.72 -16.29 11.89
CA ALA A 286 -3.60 -17.21 11.85
C ALA A 286 -2.29 -16.49 11.46
N GLU A 287 -2.35 -15.58 10.49
CA GLU A 287 -1.18 -14.85 10.00
C GLU A 287 -0.67 -13.80 10.98
N MET A 288 -1.57 -13.00 11.60
CA MET A 288 -1.16 -11.83 12.40
C MET A 288 -1.12 -12.13 13.89
N ALA A 289 -2.19 -12.69 14.47
CA ALA A 289 -2.19 -13.05 15.89
C ALA A 289 -1.25 -14.24 16.15
N GLY A 290 -1.15 -15.19 15.22
CA GLY A 290 -0.16 -16.27 15.27
C GLY A 290 1.28 -15.75 15.24
N ALA A 291 1.58 -14.75 14.38
CA ALA A 291 2.88 -14.08 14.37
C ALA A 291 3.18 -13.33 15.67
N ARG A 292 2.21 -12.61 16.24
CA ARG A 292 2.37 -11.98 17.55
C ARG A 292 2.75 -13.00 18.61
N LEU A 293 2.02 -14.12 18.69
CA LEU A 293 2.28 -15.19 19.65
C LEU A 293 3.70 -15.77 19.50
N ILE A 294 4.15 -15.98 18.26
CA ILE A 294 5.52 -16.47 17.98
C ILE A 294 6.56 -15.45 18.45
N ILE A 295 6.37 -14.15 18.17
CA ILE A 295 7.28 -13.09 18.63
C ILE A 295 7.31 -13.04 20.16
N GLU A 296 6.15 -12.97 20.82
CA GLU A 296 6.03 -12.92 22.28
C GLU A 296 6.77 -14.09 22.94
N ARG A 297 6.56 -15.30 22.41
CA ARG A 297 7.14 -16.51 22.96
C ARG A 297 8.65 -16.60 22.72
N PHE A 298 9.11 -16.45 21.48
CA PHE A 298 10.50 -16.72 21.13
C PHE A 298 11.44 -15.51 21.29
N ALA A 299 10.91 -14.29 21.36
CA ALA A 299 11.65 -13.10 21.80
C ALA A 299 11.44 -12.78 23.28
N ASN A 300 10.59 -13.53 24.00
CA ASN A 300 10.26 -13.32 25.42
C ASN A 300 9.82 -11.88 25.73
N ILE A 301 8.91 -11.36 24.91
CA ILE A 301 8.31 -10.03 25.07
C ILE A 301 6.96 -10.22 25.75
N THR A 302 6.82 -9.72 26.99
CA THR A 302 5.67 -10.01 27.88
C THR A 302 4.94 -8.76 28.36
N ASP A 303 5.39 -7.57 27.95
CA ASP A 303 4.79 -6.29 28.33
C ASP A 303 3.60 -5.88 27.45
N GLY A 304 3.14 -6.78 26.57
CA GLY A 304 1.99 -6.54 25.69
C GLY A 304 2.24 -5.45 24.64
N SER A 305 3.51 -5.14 24.34
CA SER A 305 3.85 -4.02 23.45
C SER A 305 3.73 -4.32 21.95
N ILE A 306 3.41 -5.56 21.55
CA ILE A 306 3.31 -5.96 20.14
C ILE A 306 1.87 -5.71 19.68
N ILE A 307 1.60 -4.45 19.37
CA ILE A 307 0.25 -3.93 19.12
C ILE A 307 0.04 -3.38 17.71
N GLY A 308 1.11 -3.32 16.90
CA GLY A 308 1.08 -2.88 15.53
C GLY A 308 1.15 -4.03 14.54
N MET A 309 0.56 -3.85 13.37
CA MET A 309 0.76 -4.75 12.24
C MET A 309 0.84 -4.01 10.90
N ARG A 310 1.40 -4.70 9.91
CA ARG A 310 1.39 -4.30 8.52
C ARG A 310 1.13 -5.53 7.63
N ALA A 311 0.28 -5.36 6.64
CA ALA A 311 -0.06 -6.39 5.68
C ALA A 311 1.06 -6.55 4.63
N PRO A 312 1.47 -7.79 4.29
CA PRO A 312 2.37 -8.05 3.18
C PRO A 312 1.88 -7.44 1.87
N TYR A 313 2.83 -6.90 1.09
CA TYR A 313 2.56 -6.16 -0.15
C TYR A 313 1.58 -4.98 -0.01
N LEU A 314 1.32 -4.53 1.23
CA LEU A 314 0.30 -3.53 1.58
C LEU A 314 -1.10 -3.90 1.05
N ARG A 315 -1.40 -5.20 1.00
CA ARG A 315 -2.72 -5.70 0.58
C ARG A 315 -3.67 -5.70 1.75
N VAL A 316 -4.53 -4.69 1.79
CA VAL A 316 -5.55 -4.52 2.82
C VAL A 316 -6.68 -5.53 2.63
N GLY A 317 -7.14 -6.13 3.73
CA GLY A 317 -8.12 -7.22 3.75
C GLY A 317 -9.56 -6.79 3.99
N GLY A 318 -9.94 -5.58 3.59
CA GLY A 318 -11.29 -5.04 3.82
C GLY A 318 -11.66 -5.01 5.30
N ASN A 319 -12.94 -5.18 5.62
CA ASN A 319 -13.38 -5.23 7.03
C ASN A 319 -12.79 -6.41 7.79
N LYS A 320 -12.48 -7.54 7.15
CA LYS A 320 -12.03 -8.77 7.84
C LYS A 320 -10.70 -8.59 8.55
N GLN A 321 -9.77 -7.84 7.96
CA GLN A 321 -8.51 -7.47 8.60
C GLN A 321 -8.78 -6.70 9.90
N PHE A 322 -9.63 -5.67 9.85
CA PHE A 322 -9.85 -4.76 10.98
C PHE A 322 -10.80 -5.35 12.05
N GLU A 323 -11.74 -6.22 11.66
CA GLU A 323 -12.51 -7.07 12.59
C GLU A 323 -11.57 -7.95 13.42
N MET A 324 -10.66 -8.66 12.76
CA MET A 324 -9.64 -9.47 13.43
C MET A 324 -8.76 -8.61 14.34
N MET A 325 -8.32 -7.44 13.88
CA MET A 325 -7.51 -6.54 14.70
C MET A 325 -8.22 -6.10 15.98
N ALA A 326 -9.49 -5.72 15.88
CA ALA A 326 -10.29 -5.30 17.03
C ALA A 326 -10.46 -6.45 18.03
N ASP A 327 -10.84 -7.64 17.56
CA ASP A 327 -11.05 -8.83 18.41
C ASP A 327 -9.74 -9.35 19.03
N GLN A 328 -8.60 -9.11 18.35
CA GLN A 328 -7.27 -9.49 18.81
C GLN A 328 -6.51 -8.35 19.50
N PHE A 329 -7.16 -7.21 19.77
CA PHE A 329 -6.58 -6.06 20.48
C PHE A 329 -5.30 -5.48 19.82
N PHE A 330 -5.19 -5.54 18.49
CA PHE A 330 -4.21 -4.72 17.79
C PHE A 330 -4.65 -3.25 17.83
N VAL A 331 -3.71 -2.36 18.15
CA VAL A 331 -4.01 -0.93 18.34
C VAL A 331 -3.99 -0.18 17.01
N TYR A 332 -3.06 -0.55 16.11
CA TYR A 332 -2.92 0.16 14.84
C TYR A 332 -2.50 -0.74 13.67
N ASP A 333 -2.97 -0.36 12.48
CA ASP A 333 -2.51 -0.87 11.18
C ASP A 333 -1.62 0.19 10.53
N ALA A 334 -0.67 -0.25 9.72
CA ALA A 334 0.16 0.61 8.89
C ALA A 334 0.24 0.07 7.47
N SER A 335 -0.92 -0.24 6.87
CA SER A 335 -1.03 -0.85 5.54
C SER A 335 -1.82 0.00 4.55
N ILE A 336 -2.62 0.96 5.01
CA ILE A 336 -3.39 1.81 4.13
C ILE A 336 -2.50 2.90 3.53
N THR A 337 -2.51 3.03 2.20
CA THR A 337 -1.74 4.06 1.50
C THR A 337 -2.62 5.25 1.14
N ALA A 338 -2.09 6.45 1.35
CA ALA A 338 -2.68 7.69 0.89
C ALA A 338 -1.90 8.19 -0.33
N SER A 339 -2.62 8.47 -1.42
CA SER A 339 -2.00 8.99 -2.63
C SER A 339 -1.33 10.33 -2.42
N LEU A 340 -0.33 10.58 -3.25
CA LEU A 340 0.47 11.80 -3.20
C LEU A 340 -0.41 13.06 -3.24
N GLY A 341 -0.45 13.75 -2.10
CA GLY A 341 -1.09 15.05 -1.93
C GLY A 341 -0.06 16.13 -1.61
N ARG A 342 -0.42 17.40 -1.85
CA ARG A 342 0.41 18.55 -1.45
C ARG A 342 0.58 18.64 0.06
N VAL A 343 -0.49 18.35 0.79
CA VAL A 343 -0.53 18.30 2.25
C VAL A 343 -0.69 16.82 2.64
N PRO A 344 0.26 16.24 3.39
CA PRO A 344 0.18 14.86 3.83
C PRO A 344 -0.91 14.66 4.90
N ILE A 345 -1.40 13.44 5.01
CA ILE A 345 -2.48 13.04 5.91
C ILE A 345 -1.89 12.61 7.26
N TRP A 346 -2.48 13.09 8.35
CA TRP A 346 -2.19 12.62 9.71
C TRP A 346 -2.81 11.23 9.95
N PRO A 347 -2.24 10.40 10.84
CA PRO A 347 -2.92 9.18 11.28
C PRO A 347 -4.35 9.46 11.75
N TYR A 348 -5.23 8.49 11.67
CA TYR A 348 -6.64 8.63 12.03
C TYR A 348 -7.20 7.32 12.55
N THR A 349 -8.32 7.38 13.28
CA THR A 349 -9.03 6.17 13.74
C THR A 349 -10.12 5.76 12.77
N LEU A 350 -10.37 4.47 12.64
CA LEU A 350 -11.35 3.89 11.72
C LEU A 350 -12.78 3.82 12.29
N TYR A 351 -13.11 4.56 13.36
CA TYR A 351 -14.49 4.74 13.80
C TYR A 351 -15.35 5.42 12.72
N PHE A 352 -14.74 6.31 11.94
CA PHE A 352 -15.35 7.05 10.85
C PHE A 352 -14.70 6.66 9.54
N ARG A 353 -15.36 7.05 8.44
CA ARG A 353 -14.87 6.83 7.09
C ARG A 353 -13.48 7.43 6.90
N MET A 354 -12.65 6.69 6.15
CA MET A 354 -11.31 7.12 5.76
C MET A 354 -11.35 8.49 5.04
N PRO A 355 -10.42 9.41 5.35
CA PRO A 355 -10.41 10.76 4.78
C PRO A 355 -9.83 10.84 3.36
N HIS A 356 -9.53 9.69 2.74
CA HIS A 356 -8.96 9.61 1.40
C HIS A 356 -9.45 8.37 0.66
N LYS A 357 -9.21 8.34 -0.66
CA LYS A 357 -9.58 7.20 -1.50
C LYS A 357 -8.73 5.97 -1.16
N CYS A 358 -9.33 4.80 -1.29
CA CYS A 358 -8.62 3.52 -1.21
C CYS A 358 -7.79 3.31 -2.49
N ASN A 359 -6.52 3.71 -2.47
CA ASN A 359 -5.61 3.57 -3.60
C ASN A 359 -4.55 2.48 -3.30
N GLY A 360 -3.96 1.87 -4.35
CA GLY A 360 -2.80 0.97 -4.24
C GLY A 360 -3.03 -0.45 -3.66
N ASN A 361 -4.13 -0.68 -2.93
CA ASN A 361 -4.25 -1.84 -2.02
C ASN A 361 -5.14 -2.98 -2.54
N GLY A 362 -5.31 -3.12 -3.85
CA GLY A 362 -6.29 -4.06 -4.43
C GLY A 362 -7.76 -3.63 -4.29
N GLY A 363 -8.01 -2.41 -3.76
CA GLY A 363 -9.33 -1.80 -3.68
C GLY A 363 -10.21 -2.30 -2.52
N ASN A 364 -9.71 -3.18 -1.65
CA ASN A 364 -10.45 -3.73 -0.52
C ASN A 364 -10.07 -3.03 0.80
N CYS A 365 -10.36 -1.73 0.93
CA CYS A 365 -10.21 -1.01 2.21
C CYS A 365 -11.43 -1.21 3.11
N PRO A 366 -11.31 -1.00 4.44
CA PRO A 366 -12.45 -1.15 5.36
C PRO A 366 -13.54 -0.13 5.03
N SER A 367 -14.78 -0.62 4.93
CA SER A 367 -15.96 0.22 4.72
C SER A 367 -16.64 0.58 6.03
N ARG A 368 -16.51 -0.24 7.08
CA ARG A 368 -17.23 -0.12 8.36
C ARG A 368 -16.37 0.50 9.45
N SER A 369 -17.02 0.81 10.58
CA SER A 369 -16.37 1.36 11.76
C SER A 369 -15.59 0.29 12.53
N HIS A 370 -14.30 0.57 12.79
CA HIS A 370 -13.40 -0.31 13.56
C HIS A 370 -12.63 0.51 14.61
N PRO A 371 -12.47 0.00 15.85
CA PRO A 371 -11.74 0.69 16.93
C PRO A 371 -10.22 0.55 16.77
N VAL A 372 -9.68 0.93 15.61
CA VAL A 372 -8.28 0.74 15.23
C VAL A 372 -7.71 2.05 14.69
N TRP A 373 -6.47 2.36 15.05
CA TRP A 373 -5.71 3.46 14.44
C TRP A 373 -5.13 3.04 13.10
N GLU A 374 -5.20 3.92 12.12
CA GLU A 374 -4.47 3.79 10.86
C GLU A 374 -3.26 4.74 10.88
N MET A 375 -2.07 4.15 10.94
CA MET A 375 -0.79 4.82 10.71
C MET A 375 -0.54 4.93 9.20
N VAL A 376 -1.38 5.77 8.57
CA VAL A 376 -1.47 5.92 7.12
C VAL A 376 -0.11 6.16 6.46
N MET A 377 0.14 5.43 5.38
CA MET A 377 1.35 5.54 4.59
C MET A 377 1.16 6.57 3.47
N ASN A 378 1.61 7.80 3.73
CA ASN A 378 1.63 8.86 2.72
C ASN A 378 2.65 8.54 1.62
N GLU A 379 2.22 8.54 0.36
CA GLU A 379 3.13 8.41 -0.77
C GLU A 379 4.19 9.53 -0.77
N LEU A 380 5.44 9.13 -1.01
CA LEU A 380 6.56 10.01 -1.23
C LEU A 380 6.53 10.56 -2.67
N ASP A 381 6.86 11.84 -2.81
CA ASP A 381 7.06 12.48 -4.09
C ASP A 381 8.45 12.14 -4.60
N ARG A 382 8.52 11.45 -5.74
CA ARG A 382 9.74 10.94 -6.34
C ARG A 382 10.27 11.79 -7.49
N ARG A 383 9.69 12.95 -7.76
CA ARG A 383 10.17 13.85 -8.82
C ARG A 383 11.58 14.35 -8.50
N ASP A 384 12.48 14.23 -9.47
CA ASP A 384 13.86 14.75 -9.36
C ASP A 384 13.88 16.28 -9.35
N ASP A 385 13.01 16.91 -10.15
CA ASP A 385 12.73 18.34 -10.11
C ASP A 385 11.23 18.56 -9.81
N PRO A 386 10.86 18.91 -8.57
CA PRO A 386 9.47 19.13 -8.19
C PRO A 386 8.88 20.42 -8.77
N THR A 387 9.70 21.29 -9.37
CA THR A 387 9.25 22.51 -10.06
C THR A 387 8.84 22.25 -11.50
N PHE A 388 9.22 21.09 -12.05
CA PHE A 388 8.77 20.62 -13.35
C PHE A 388 7.47 19.82 -13.20
N ASP A 389 6.45 20.20 -13.97
CA ASP A 389 5.07 19.68 -13.88
C ASP A 389 4.93 18.30 -14.55
N GLU A 390 5.80 17.36 -14.20
CA GLU A 390 5.64 15.96 -14.57
C GLU A 390 4.70 15.28 -13.56
N SER A 391 3.55 14.81 -14.04
CA SER A 391 2.60 14.04 -13.21
C SER A 391 3.13 12.61 -13.01
N LEU A 392 4.00 12.42 -12.02
CA LEU A 392 4.46 11.09 -11.59
C LEU A 392 3.63 10.59 -10.39
N PRO A 393 3.22 9.30 -10.37
CA PRO A 393 2.67 8.70 -9.17
C PRO A 393 3.75 8.68 -8.07
N GLY A 394 3.31 8.83 -6.82
CA GLY A 394 4.21 8.71 -5.68
C GLY A 394 4.63 7.27 -5.40
N CYS A 395 5.37 7.07 -4.32
CA CYS A 395 5.81 5.75 -3.84
C CYS A 395 5.63 5.63 -2.33
N HIS A 396 5.03 4.54 -1.85
CA HIS A 396 4.72 4.33 -0.42
C HIS A 396 5.87 3.65 0.33
N MET A 397 6.62 2.74 -0.32
CA MET A 397 7.90 2.23 0.17
C MET A 397 9.04 2.97 -0.52
N VAL A 398 10.13 3.28 0.18
CA VAL A 398 11.27 3.98 -0.44
C VAL A 398 11.88 3.14 -1.56
N ASP A 399 11.96 1.82 -1.39
CA ASP A 399 12.45 0.89 -2.41
C ASP A 399 11.53 0.76 -3.62
N SER A 400 10.25 1.18 -3.52
CA SER A 400 9.32 1.23 -4.66
C SER A 400 9.50 2.47 -5.54
N CYS A 401 10.29 3.46 -5.10
CA CYS A 401 10.63 4.65 -5.88
C CYS A 401 11.66 4.31 -6.98
N SER A 402 11.20 3.68 -8.06
CA SER A 402 12.03 3.03 -9.09
C SER A 402 13.03 3.94 -9.84
N ASN A 403 12.79 5.25 -9.86
CA ASN A 403 13.68 6.23 -10.49
C ASN A 403 14.91 6.58 -9.63
N ILE A 404 14.94 6.17 -8.37
CA ILE A 404 16.06 6.41 -7.45
C ILE A 404 17.16 5.38 -7.70
N GLN A 405 18.21 5.81 -8.39
CA GLN A 405 19.33 4.97 -8.83
C GLN A 405 20.69 5.40 -8.24
N THR A 406 20.80 6.59 -7.66
CA THR A 406 22.05 7.12 -7.06
C THR A 406 21.83 7.62 -5.63
N GLY A 407 22.90 7.69 -4.83
CA GLY A 407 22.84 8.29 -3.49
C GLY A 407 22.32 9.74 -3.53
N GLU A 408 22.72 10.52 -4.54
CA GLU A 408 22.29 11.91 -4.69
C GLU A 408 20.78 12.05 -4.94
N GLN A 409 20.20 11.18 -5.78
CA GLN A 409 18.75 11.12 -5.98
C GLN A 409 18.02 10.76 -4.69
N PHE A 410 18.55 9.77 -3.96
CA PHE A 410 17.97 9.38 -2.68
C PHE A 410 18.08 10.51 -1.64
N ALA A 411 19.20 11.24 -1.61
CA ALA A 411 19.39 12.38 -0.76
C ALA A 411 18.34 13.47 -1.03
N ARG A 412 18.12 13.81 -2.31
CA ARG A 412 17.07 14.75 -2.73
C ARG A 412 15.68 14.28 -2.34
N LEU A 413 15.37 13.00 -2.56
CA LEU A 413 14.09 12.40 -2.15
C LEU A 413 13.83 12.67 -0.66
N LEU A 414 14.80 12.35 0.22
CA LEU A 414 14.66 12.54 1.67
C LEU A 414 14.37 14.01 2.03
N ARG A 415 15.17 14.97 1.52
CA ARG A 415 15.02 16.39 1.87
C ARG A 415 13.76 17.01 1.25
N HIS A 416 13.39 16.63 0.03
CA HIS A 416 12.17 17.10 -0.62
C HIS A 416 10.92 16.67 0.16
N ASN A 417 10.85 15.39 0.51
CA ASN A 417 9.72 14.83 1.25
C ASN A 417 9.68 15.36 2.70
N PHE A 418 10.83 15.54 3.35
CA PHE A 418 10.90 16.24 4.62
C PHE A 418 10.31 17.65 4.53
N ASN A 419 10.72 18.45 3.54
CA ASN A 419 10.22 19.80 3.36
C ASN A 419 8.71 19.85 3.04
N ARG A 420 8.17 18.86 2.32
CA ARG A 420 6.73 18.77 2.07
C ARG A 420 5.94 18.63 3.37
N HIS A 421 6.39 17.77 4.28
CA HIS A 421 5.75 17.59 5.58
C HIS A 421 6.01 18.79 6.51
N PHE A 422 7.28 19.18 6.63
CA PHE A 422 7.74 20.20 7.58
C PHE A 422 7.14 21.59 7.32
N ASN A 423 7.02 22.00 6.05
CA ASN A 423 6.52 23.33 5.67
C ASN A 423 4.99 23.39 5.49
N SER A 424 4.27 22.28 5.70
CA SER A 424 2.81 22.23 5.59
C SER A 424 2.16 22.01 6.97
N ASN A 425 1.63 20.83 7.24
CA ASN A 425 0.91 20.49 8.46
C ASN A 425 1.73 19.63 9.45
N ARG A 426 3.00 19.35 9.14
CA ARG A 426 3.90 18.50 9.95
C ARG A 426 3.37 17.11 10.26
N ALA A 427 2.52 16.54 9.38
CA ALA A 427 2.13 15.14 9.50
C ALA A 427 3.38 14.24 9.57
N PRO A 428 3.36 13.13 10.31
CA PRO A 428 4.50 12.23 10.45
C PRO A 428 5.08 11.83 9.08
N LEU A 429 6.39 11.97 8.91
CA LEU A 429 7.08 11.51 7.72
C LEU A 429 7.43 10.03 7.87
N GLY A 430 6.74 9.18 7.10
CA GLY A 430 7.04 7.75 7.00
C GLY A 430 8.20 7.46 6.07
N LEU A 431 9.27 6.85 6.58
CA LEU A 431 10.37 6.32 5.78
C LEU A 431 10.40 4.80 5.94
N HIS A 432 9.78 4.11 4.98
CA HIS A 432 9.54 2.67 5.03
C HIS A 432 10.50 1.93 4.09
N PHE A 433 11.24 0.96 4.63
CA PHE A 433 12.33 0.27 3.93
C PHE A 433 12.22 -1.26 4.02
N HIS A 434 12.71 -1.93 2.99
CA HIS A 434 13.33 -3.25 3.13
C HIS A 434 14.84 -3.08 3.39
N ALA A 435 15.37 -3.78 4.39
CA ALA A 435 16.79 -3.69 4.75
C ALA A 435 17.73 -4.06 3.58
N SER A 436 17.32 -5.03 2.76
CA SER A 436 18.05 -5.45 1.56
C SER A 436 18.28 -4.32 0.56
N TRP A 437 17.33 -3.39 0.41
CA TRP A 437 17.47 -2.25 -0.49
C TRP A 437 18.51 -1.25 0.03
N LEU A 438 18.49 -0.93 1.33
CA LEU A 438 19.49 -0.05 1.93
C LEU A 438 20.90 -0.68 1.92
N LYS A 439 21.01 -2.00 2.07
CA LYS A 439 22.30 -2.71 1.95
C LYS A 439 22.78 -2.88 0.51
N SER A 440 21.89 -2.73 -0.48
CA SER A 440 22.25 -2.94 -1.90
C SER A 440 23.32 -1.96 -2.40
N LYS A 441 23.33 -0.73 -1.85
CA LYS A 441 24.31 0.31 -2.19
C LYS A 441 24.76 1.04 -0.93
N LYS A 442 26.08 1.10 -0.74
CA LYS A 442 26.71 1.83 0.38
C LYS A 442 26.25 3.31 0.43
N GLU A 443 26.14 3.95 -0.72
CA GLU A 443 25.68 5.34 -0.85
C GLU A 443 24.28 5.57 -0.25
N TYR A 444 23.36 4.60 -0.37
CA TYR A 444 22.01 4.76 0.18
C TYR A 444 22.03 4.81 1.71
N ARG A 445 22.78 3.90 2.32
CA ARG A 445 22.98 3.89 3.77
C ARG A 445 23.66 5.17 4.27
N GLU A 446 24.72 5.60 3.59
CA GLU A 446 25.45 6.83 3.93
C GLU A 446 24.56 8.07 3.86
N GLU A 447 23.73 8.18 2.81
CA GLU A 447 22.81 9.31 2.65
C GLU A 447 21.65 9.31 3.65
N LEU A 448 21.15 8.14 4.07
CA LEU A 448 20.19 8.03 5.16
C LEU A 448 20.81 8.48 6.49
N ILE A 449 22.01 8.02 6.81
CA ILE A 449 22.72 8.41 8.04
C ILE A 449 22.97 9.92 8.06
N LYS A 450 23.45 10.47 6.95
CA LYS A 450 23.67 11.90 6.79
C LYS A 450 22.38 12.71 6.96
N PHE A 451 21.26 12.23 6.38
CA PHE A 451 19.95 12.85 6.58
C PHE A 451 19.54 12.84 8.06
N ILE A 452 19.71 11.71 8.76
CA ILE A 452 19.39 11.61 10.19
C ILE A 452 20.21 12.64 10.98
N GLU A 453 21.52 12.72 10.75
CA GLU A 453 22.41 13.65 11.44
C GLU A 453 22.07 15.12 11.15
N GLU A 454 21.72 15.46 9.90
CA GLU A 454 21.21 16.78 9.53
C GLU A 454 19.91 17.13 10.27
N MET A 455 18.98 16.18 10.40
CA MET A 455 17.71 16.38 11.09
C MET A 455 17.87 16.49 12.61
N LEU A 456 18.78 15.72 13.20
CA LEU A 456 19.09 15.77 14.63
C LEU A 456 19.79 17.06 15.05
N ALA A 457 20.36 17.82 14.12
CA ALA A 457 20.85 19.18 14.39
C ALA A 457 19.71 20.18 14.67
N ARG A 458 18.44 19.79 14.44
CA ARG A 458 17.27 20.63 14.66
C ARG A 458 16.56 20.25 15.96
N SER A 459 16.11 21.25 16.72
CA SER A 459 15.39 21.04 17.98
C SER A 459 13.90 20.68 17.80
N ASP A 460 13.39 20.73 16.57
CA ASP A 460 11.98 20.56 16.22
C ASP A 460 11.67 19.25 15.47
N VAL A 461 12.67 18.35 15.32
CA VAL A 461 12.54 17.06 14.63
C VAL A 461 12.80 15.91 15.60
N TYR A 462 11.97 14.87 15.53
CA TYR A 462 12.07 13.68 16.38
C TYR A 462 11.92 12.40 15.55
N PHE A 463 12.85 11.47 15.71
CA PHE A 463 12.78 10.11 15.17
C PHE A 463 12.15 9.19 16.21
N VAL A 464 10.91 8.77 15.94
CA VAL A 464 10.04 8.09 16.90
C VAL A 464 9.47 6.81 16.30
N THR A 465 8.98 5.92 17.17
CA THR A 465 8.22 4.74 16.74
C THR A 465 6.79 5.09 16.35
N MET A 466 6.07 4.16 15.73
CA MET A 466 4.67 4.35 15.35
C MET A 466 3.78 4.58 16.58
N VAL A 467 3.96 3.79 17.65
CA VAL A 467 3.23 3.95 18.91
C VAL A 467 3.52 5.30 19.57
N GLN A 468 4.76 5.80 19.47
CA GLN A 468 5.11 7.11 19.99
C GLN A 468 4.39 8.25 19.25
N VAL A 469 4.11 8.10 17.95
CA VAL A 469 3.26 9.04 17.21
C VAL A 469 1.83 9.00 17.76
N ILE A 470 1.25 7.82 17.93
CA ILE A 470 -0.11 7.66 18.48
C ILE A 470 -0.19 8.27 19.88
N LYS A 471 0.77 7.99 20.77
CA LYS A 471 0.85 8.59 22.11
C LYS A 471 0.90 10.12 22.07
N TRP A 472 1.69 10.71 21.16
CA TRP A 472 1.68 12.16 20.95
C TRP A 472 0.33 12.66 20.44
N MET A 473 -0.32 11.94 19.53
CA MET A 473 -1.64 12.33 19.02
C MET A 473 -2.74 12.23 20.08
N GLN A 474 -2.65 11.27 20.99
CA GLN A 474 -3.56 11.12 22.13
C GLN A 474 -3.44 12.30 23.10
N THR A 475 -2.23 12.82 23.29
CA THR A 475 -1.96 14.01 24.11
C THR A 475 -1.08 15.02 23.36
N PRO A 476 -1.66 15.77 22.39
CA PRO A 476 -0.89 16.70 21.54
C PRO A 476 -0.12 17.69 22.40
N THR A 477 1.20 17.67 22.26
CA THR A 477 2.12 18.43 23.10
C THR A 477 2.99 19.33 22.22
N GLU A 478 2.99 20.64 22.53
CA GLU A 478 3.80 21.64 21.81
C GLU A 478 5.31 21.44 22.04
N LEU A 479 6.12 21.90 21.08
CA LEU A 479 7.58 21.79 21.08
C LEU A 479 8.25 22.17 22.41
N SER A 480 7.77 23.21 23.09
CA SER A 480 8.34 23.68 24.36
C SER A 480 8.24 22.67 25.51
N ALA A 481 7.24 21.79 25.48
CA ALA A 481 6.99 20.79 26.51
C ALA A 481 7.48 19.39 26.14
N LEU A 482 7.84 19.15 24.87
CA LEU A 482 8.24 17.81 24.39
C LEU A 482 9.51 17.26 25.01
N ARG A 483 10.41 18.13 25.48
CA ARG A 483 11.62 17.69 26.18
C ARG A 483 11.28 16.85 27.41
N ASP A 484 10.11 17.08 28.02
CA ASP A 484 9.66 16.41 29.25
C ASP A 484 8.42 15.52 29.05
N PHE A 485 8.06 15.25 27.79
CA PHE A 485 6.95 14.35 27.42
C PHE A 485 7.26 12.90 27.83
N GLN A 486 6.52 12.39 28.82
CA GLN A 486 6.83 11.13 29.51
C GLN A 486 6.72 9.92 28.58
N ASP A 487 5.71 9.89 27.72
CA ASP A 487 5.46 8.79 26.78
C ASP A 487 6.63 8.52 25.82
N TRP A 488 7.41 9.54 25.48
CA TRP A 488 8.63 9.36 24.68
C TRP A 488 9.87 9.04 25.53
N LYS A 489 9.83 9.34 26.83
CA LYS A 489 10.90 9.01 27.78
C LYS A 489 10.82 7.58 28.31
N GLU A 490 9.66 6.94 28.31
CA GLU A 490 9.49 5.56 28.78
C GLU A 490 10.41 4.56 28.05
N THR A 491 10.72 4.80 26.77
CA THR A 491 11.62 3.97 25.95
C THR A 491 12.99 4.61 25.73
N CYS A 492 13.36 5.60 26.55
CA CYS A 492 14.63 6.34 26.45
C CYS A 492 15.82 5.48 26.86
N ASP A 493 15.69 4.76 27.98
CA ASP A 493 16.74 3.95 28.56
C ASP A 493 16.72 2.53 28.00
N GLU A 494 17.89 2.00 27.65
CA GLU A 494 18.02 0.60 27.25
C GLU A 494 17.77 -0.31 28.46
N LYS A 495 16.93 -1.34 28.27
CA LYS A 495 16.56 -2.27 29.34
C LYS A 495 17.68 -3.29 29.62
N GLY A 496 18.64 -2.96 30.47
CA GLY A 496 19.62 -3.95 30.98
C GLY A 496 20.50 -4.61 29.90
N GLN A 497 21.05 -5.78 30.19
CA GLN A 497 21.90 -6.56 29.27
C GLN A 497 21.07 -7.49 28.37
N PRO A 498 21.61 -7.95 27.22
CA PRO A 498 20.97 -8.99 26.41
C PRO A 498 20.64 -10.23 27.23
N TYR A 499 19.48 -10.84 26.97
CA TYR A 499 18.97 -11.96 27.77
C TYR A 499 19.87 -13.20 27.72
N CYS A 500 20.51 -13.46 26.58
CA CYS A 500 21.52 -14.50 26.43
C CYS A 500 22.69 -14.02 25.57
N SER A 501 23.90 -14.53 25.84
CA SER A 501 25.10 -14.22 25.03
C SER A 501 25.21 -15.09 23.77
N LEU A 502 24.68 -16.31 23.84
CA LEU A 502 24.69 -17.30 22.75
C LEU A 502 23.27 -17.84 22.61
N PRO A 503 22.52 -17.48 21.55
CA PRO A 503 21.17 -17.99 21.35
C PRO A 503 21.20 -19.46 20.93
N ASN A 504 20.14 -20.19 21.30
CA ASN A 504 19.90 -21.54 20.81
C ASN A 504 19.65 -21.50 19.30
N ALA A 505 20.32 -22.36 18.55
CA ALA A 505 20.12 -22.52 17.12
C ALA A 505 19.32 -23.80 16.86
N CYS A 506 17.99 -23.69 16.88
CA CYS A 506 17.08 -24.84 16.84
C CYS A 506 16.84 -25.29 15.39
N PRO A 507 17.34 -26.46 14.94
CA PRO A 507 17.04 -26.98 13.61
C PRO A 507 15.68 -27.68 13.65
N LEU A 508 14.67 -27.06 13.07
CA LEU A 508 13.29 -27.47 13.23
C LEU A 508 12.67 -27.86 11.88
N THR A 509 11.67 -28.72 11.94
CA THR A 509 10.83 -29.10 10.80
C THR A 509 9.36 -29.01 11.19
N THR A 510 8.47 -28.86 10.23
CA THR A 510 7.01 -28.91 10.43
C THR A 510 6.35 -29.61 9.25
N ARG A 511 5.17 -30.19 9.49
CA ARG A 511 4.39 -30.84 8.42
C ARG A 511 3.84 -29.82 7.42
N GLU A 512 3.70 -28.56 7.84
CA GLU A 512 3.18 -27.48 7.01
C GLU A 512 4.18 -26.99 5.96
N LEU A 513 5.48 -27.27 6.15
CA LEU A 513 6.57 -26.94 5.23
C LEU A 513 7.37 -28.20 4.90
N PRO A 514 6.80 -29.13 4.12
CA PRO A 514 7.40 -30.44 3.87
C PRO A 514 8.73 -30.30 3.11
N GLY A 515 9.78 -30.94 3.64
CA GLY A 515 11.10 -30.94 3.02
C GLY A 515 11.99 -29.76 3.40
N GLU A 516 11.48 -28.78 4.15
CA GLU A 516 12.28 -27.68 4.70
C GLU A 516 12.79 -28.01 6.11
N THR A 517 14.05 -27.65 6.39
CA THR A 517 14.60 -27.59 7.76
C THR A 517 15.04 -26.17 8.02
N LEU A 518 14.35 -25.52 8.95
CA LEU A 518 14.53 -24.10 9.24
C LEU A 518 15.19 -23.95 10.61
N ARG A 519 16.20 -23.07 10.69
CA ARG A 519 16.83 -22.74 11.96
C ARG A 519 16.11 -21.56 12.61
N LEU A 520 15.55 -21.79 13.78
CA LEU A 520 14.99 -20.75 14.64
C LEU A 520 16.02 -20.40 15.70
N PHE A 521 16.40 -19.12 15.78
CA PHE A 521 17.33 -18.62 16.79
C PHE A 521 16.56 -17.92 17.91
N THR A 522 16.74 -18.35 19.15
CA THR A 522 16.04 -17.80 20.32
C THR A 522 16.88 -18.00 21.59
N CYS A 523 16.70 -17.15 22.60
CA CYS A 523 17.24 -17.40 23.93
C CYS A 523 16.36 -18.34 24.78
N MET A 524 15.17 -18.69 24.29
CA MET A 524 14.23 -19.60 24.93
C MET A 524 14.54 -21.05 24.56
N GLU A 525 13.91 -22.00 25.24
CA GLU A 525 14.04 -23.41 24.91
C GLU A 525 13.56 -23.68 23.47
N CYS A 526 14.25 -24.59 22.77
CA CYS A 526 13.86 -24.97 21.42
C CYS A 526 12.50 -25.66 21.43
N PRO A 527 11.56 -25.26 20.56
CA PRO A 527 10.29 -25.96 20.42
C PRO A 527 10.49 -27.34 19.76
N ASN A 528 9.46 -28.18 19.79
CA ASN A 528 9.51 -29.52 19.19
C ASN A 528 9.46 -29.47 17.66
N TYR A 529 8.70 -28.52 17.12
CA TYR A 529 8.47 -28.33 15.69
C TYR A 529 8.70 -26.87 15.29
N TYR A 530 8.87 -26.63 13.99
CA TYR A 530 8.95 -25.27 13.48
C TYR A 530 7.57 -24.62 13.61
N PRO A 531 7.43 -23.51 14.35
CA PRO A 531 6.16 -22.81 14.48
C PRO A 531 5.61 -22.38 13.11
N TRP A 532 4.30 -22.48 12.90
CA TRP A 532 3.68 -22.04 11.65
C TRP A 532 2.19 -21.70 11.86
N LEU A 533 1.39 -21.65 10.78
CA LEU A 533 -0.01 -21.22 10.80
C LEU A 533 -0.88 -22.03 11.78
N LEU A 534 -0.79 -23.37 11.72
CA LEU A 534 -1.65 -24.24 12.52
C LEU A 534 -1.09 -24.53 13.92
N ASP A 535 0.22 -24.39 14.09
CA ASP A 535 0.90 -24.52 15.38
C ASP A 535 1.89 -23.35 15.59
N PRO A 536 1.41 -22.17 16.00
CA PRO A 536 2.27 -21.02 16.28
C PRO A 536 3.13 -21.23 17.54
N THR A 537 2.91 -22.28 18.32
CA THR A 537 3.73 -22.55 19.51
C THR A 537 4.92 -23.46 19.21
N GLY A 538 4.82 -24.28 18.17
CA GLY A 538 5.79 -25.33 17.87
C GLY A 538 5.82 -26.47 18.90
N ASP A 539 4.82 -26.55 19.79
CA ASP A 539 4.74 -27.59 20.81
C ASP A 539 4.30 -28.94 20.22
N GLY A 540 3.70 -28.91 19.02
CA GLY A 540 3.06 -30.04 18.37
C GLY A 540 1.58 -30.13 18.77
N PHE A 541 0.74 -30.61 17.85
CA PHE A 541 -0.67 -30.88 18.14
C PHE A 541 -0.78 -31.88 19.30
N THR A 542 -0.98 -31.39 20.52
CA THR A 542 -1.57 -32.17 21.59
C THR A 542 -3.05 -32.28 21.28
N ALA A 543 -3.38 -33.19 20.35
CA ALA A 543 -4.73 -33.70 20.27
C ALA A 543 -4.99 -34.43 21.59
N ASN A 544 -5.50 -33.71 22.59
CA ASN A 544 -6.24 -34.34 23.67
C ASN A 544 -7.36 -35.13 22.98
N LYS A 545 -7.21 -36.46 23.04
CA LYS A 545 -8.19 -37.44 22.56
C LYS A 545 -9.53 -37.27 23.25
#